data_AF-A0A8K0U201-F1
#
_entry.id   AF-A0A8K0U201-F1
#
_cell.length_a   1.000
_cell.length_b   1.000
_cell.length_c   1.000
_cell.angle_alpha   90.00
_cell.angle_beta   90.00
_cell.angle_gamma   90.00
#
_symmetry.space_group_name_H-M   'P 1'
#
loop_
_entity.id
_entity.type
_entity.pdbx_description
1 polymer ?
#
loop_
_entity_poly.entity_id
_entity_poly.type
_entity_poly.pdbx_seq_one_letter_code
_entity_poly.pdbx_strand_id
1 'polypeptide(L)'
;MAYPLKLSETVNKMATQDSATLNWDVIVNYSVPAINQLLAETFKDESKKQIKDIKFDIAVPNPLDDNVEVPIHYKFGLASPLLSFNPRGTEGPTCNLSFPVVGGTVAVEGSKSDVTVPSGLYTLFFGTLNLRTASGTAVTDPNSDDQTYIFHNGADGKEGYVVIDLPTSKSLMVDVLIDESSKVTHVRNIDSYIPFIAAEIKSKLHNHEEYKHIRYEIARINAHTPPHGMVQLVPKIFQFDAFVPSDTVKDGDIGILTLFIQTRNTNHGTVRNRSTAWEAQWRTSLECSPIPKDKAVSIIFNKSMVYESVIKPALEIASFSGVGLNDTTGSFEVRIDTGKQVHRDKYYHKIGDSFGYEIYKAEAVDVTLPPLMLTLKEDAGSPTYATSWEWDYACKWVHVSAGPSGIAGAIVERKTNGTTTVTHTTQDQHPKVITLLDDYSLKMDCSVSKNNWDVEYKPEDRTAWERF
;
A
#
# COMPACT_ATOMS: atom_id res chain seq x y z
N MET A 1 -1.19 -18.77 4.22
CA MET A 1 -0.49 -18.70 2.92
C MET A 1 -1.16 -17.59 2.13
N ALA A 2 -0.43 -16.57 1.69
CA ALA A 2 -1.02 -15.46 0.94
C ALA A 2 -1.20 -15.84 -0.53
N TYR A 3 -2.42 -15.68 -1.03
CA TYR A 3 -2.74 -15.92 -2.44
C TYR A 3 -3.34 -14.66 -3.07
N PRO A 4 -3.20 -14.47 -4.38
CA PRO A 4 -3.85 -13.37 -5.07
C PRO A 4 -5.37 -13.56 -5.09
N LEU A 5 -6.08 -12.59 -4.51
CA LEU A 5 -7.54 -12.50 -4.49
C LEU A 5 -8.03 -11.49 -5.55
N LYS A 6 -9.31 -11.51 -5.92
CA LYS A 6 -9.85 -10.46 -6.80
C LYS A 6 -9.68 -9.09 -6.15
N LEU A 7 -9.63 -8.01 -6.96
CA LEU A 7 -9.45 -6.65 -6.45
C LEU A 7 -10.43 -6.30 -5.31
N SER A 8 -11.73 -6.57 -5.49
CA SER A 8 -12.75 -6.31 -4.48
C SER A 8 -12.51 -7.08 -3.17
N GLU A 9 -12.04 -8.32 -3.25
CA GLU A 9 -11.72 -9.15 -2.09
C GLU A 9 -10.46 -8.63 -1.37
N THR A 10 -9.43 -8.21 -2.12
CA THR A 10 -8.23 -7.57 -1.56
C THR A 10 -8.57 -6.26 -0.85
N VAL A 11 -9.40 -5.41 -1.46
CA VAL A 11 -9.86 -4.15 -0.85
C VAL A 11 -10.66 -4.42 0.43
N ASN A 12 -11.58 -5.39 0.40
CA ASN A 12 -12.34 -5.78 1.59
C ASN A 12 -11.45 -6.26 2.74
N LYS A 13 -10.38 -7.02 2.44
CA LYS A 13 -9.39 -7.41 3.43
C LYS A 13 -8.66 -6.19 4.00
N MET A 14 -8.21 -5.27 3.15
CA MET A 14 -7.53 -4.05 3.62
C MET A 14 -8.43 -3.17 4.50
N ALA A 15 -9.73 -3.14 4.21
CA ALA A 15 -10.71 -2.38 4.99
C ALA A 15 -10.88 -2.89 6.43
N THR A 16 -10.35 -4.06 6.79
CA THR A 16 -10.39 -4.55 8.19
C THR A 16 -9.23 -4.05 9.04
N GLN A 17 -8.34 -3.21 8.51
CA GLN A 17 -7.15 -2.71 9.20
C GLN A 17 -6.98 -1.19 9.06
N ASP A 18 -6.46 -0.56 10.11
CA ASP A 18 -6.29 0.89 10.15
C ASP A 18 -5.17 1.38 9.20
N SER A 19 -4.15 0.55 8.96
CA SER A 19 -3.00 0.94 8.13
C SER A 19 -2.41 -0.23 7.34
N ALA A 20 -3.07 -0.60 6.25
CA ALA A 20 -2.53 -1.56 5.28
C ALA A 20 -1.23 -1.07 4.60
N THR A 21 -0.85 0.21 4.77
CA THR A 21 0.37 0.79 4.20
C THR A 21 1.52 0.95 5.20
N LEU A 22 1.39 0.43 6.43
CA LEU A 22 2.39 0.65 7.49
C LEU A 22 2.73 2.15 7.67
N ASN A 23 1.72 3.00 7.54
CA ASN A 23 1.78 4.46 7.63
C ASN A 23 2.60 5.17 6.54
N TRP A 24 3.02 4.48 5.48
CA TRP A 24 3.57 5.12 4.28
C TRP A 24 2.46 5.75 3.46
N ASP A 25 2.70 6.95 2.92
CA ASP A 25 1.71 7.67 2.09
C ASP A 25 1.26 6.86 0.86
N VAL A 26 2.21 6.28 0.13
CA VAL A 26 1.97 5.52 -1.10
C VAL A 26 2.83 4.26 -1.11
N ILE A 27 2.22 3.13 -1.49
CA ILE A 27 2.92 1.89 -1.76
C ILE A 27 2.68 1.48 -3.21
N VAL A 28 3.75 1.12 -3.91
CA VAL A 28 3.68 0.61 -5.28
C VAL A 28 4.27 -0.79 -5.34
N ASN A 29 3.48 -1.76 -5.81
CA ASN A 29 3.89 -3.16 -5.90
C ASN A 29 4.01 -3.57 -7.36
N TYR A 30 5.13 -4.20 -7.74
CA TYR A 30 5.36 -4.76 -9.06
C TYR A 30 5.62 -6.26 -8.95
N SER A 31 4.91 -7.05 -9.76
CA SER A 31 5.16 -8.48 -9.86
C SER A 31 6.47 -8.76 -10.61
N VAL A 32 7.25 -9.73 -10.14
CA VAL A 32 8.48 -10.19 -10.82
C VAL A 32 8.23 -10.59 -12.27
N PRO A 33 7.16 -11.32 -12.64
CA PRO A 33 6.85 -11.60 -14.04
C PRO A 33 6.76 -10.35 -14.92
N ALA A 34 6.15 -9.26 -14.42
CA ALA A 34 6.08 -8.00 -15.17
C ALA A 34 7.44 -7.31 -15.30
N ILE A 35 8.27 -7.37 -14.25
CA ILE A 35 9.66 -6.88 -14.31
C ILE A 35 10.47 -7.70 -15.31
N ASN A 36 10.33 -9.03 -15.33
CA ASN A 36 11.03 -9.91 -16.27
C ASN A 36 10.59 -9.65 -17.72
N GLN A 37 9.31 -9.34 -17.96
CA GLN A 37 8.86 -8.89 -19.26
C GLN A 37 9.55 -7.58 -19.68
N LEU A 38 9.62 -6.59 -18.79
CA LEU A 38 10.33 -5.33 -19.04
C LEU A 38 11.82 -5.56 -19.33
N LEU A 39 12.48 -6.43 -18.57
CA LEU A 39 13.88 -6.79 -18.80
C LEU A 39 14.06 -7.46 -20.17
N ALA A 40 13.16 -8.35 -20.58
CA ALA A 40 13.19 -8.99 -21.89
C ALA A 40 12.95 -8.00 -23.04
N GLU A 41 12.06 -7.02 -22.86
CA GLU A 41 11.84 -5.94 -23.83
C GLU A 41 13.07 -5.02 -23.93
N THR A 42 13.62 -4.61 -22.79
CA THR A 42 14.85 -3.79 -22.72
C THR A 42 16.04 -4.52 -23.30
N PHE A 43 16.11 -5.84 -23.14
CA PHE A 43 17.16 -6.65 -23.73
C PHE A 43 17.14 -6.59 -25.25
N LYS A 44 15.99 -6.40 -25.90
CA LYS A 44 15.93 -6.30 -27.38
C LYS A 44 16.40 -4.95 -27.91
N ASP A 45 16.56 -3.94 -27.06
CA ASP A 45 17.00 -2.60 -27.44
C ASP A 45 18.53 -2.51 -27.47
N GLU A 46 19.11 -2.51 -28.68
CA GLU A 46 20.56 -2.41 -28.90
C GLU A 46 21.16 -1.08 -28.43
N SER A 47 20.35 -0.05 -28.18
CA SER A 47 20.84 1.22 -27.61
C SER A 47 21.16 1.11 -26.11
N LYS A 48 20.65 0.08 -25.44
CA LYS A 48 20.87 -0.17 -24.01
C LYS A 48 22.05 -1.11 -23.82
N LYS A 49 23.02 -0.72 -22.98
CA LYS A 49 24.15 -1.57 -22.62
C LYS A 49 23.66 -2.72 -21.74
N GLN A 50 23.70 -3.94 -22.28
CA GLN A 50 23.21 -5.17 -21.65
C GLN A 50 24.26 -6.28 -21.81
N ILE A 51 24.29 -7.24 -20.88
CA ILE A 51 25.19 -8.41 -21.02
C ILE A 51 24.56 -9.40 -22.00
N LYS A 52 25.00 -9.33 -23.26
CA LYS A 52 24.58 -10.25 -24.33
C LYS A 52 25.44 -11.50 -24.42
N ASP A 53 26.73 -11.32 -24.17
CA ASP A 53 27.72 -12.36 -24.22
C ASP A 53 28.67 -12.20 -23.04
N ILE A 54 29.21 -13.31 -22.54
CA ILE A 54 30.35 -13.32 -21.63
C ILE A 54 31.46 -14.13 -22.27
N LYS A 55 32.63 -13.51 -22.40
CA LYS A 55 33.85 -14.12 -22.94
C LYS A 55 34.91 -14.15 -21.86
N PHE A 56 35.58 -15.28 -21.69
CA PHE A 56 36.62 -15.43 -20.68
C PHE A 56 37.50 -16.63 -20.99
N ASP A 57 38.67 -16.66 -20.38
CA ASP A 57 39.65 -17.71 -20.57
C ASP A 57 39.93 -18.35 -19.22
N ILE A 58 40.02 -19.67 -19.18
CA ILE A 58 40.53 -20.38 -17.99
C ILE A 58 41.80 -21.13 -18.38
N ALA A 59 42.81 -21.08 -17.52
CA ALA A 59 44.01 -21.90 -17.67
C ALA A 59 43.77 -23.26 -16.99
N VAL A 60 43.97 -24.35 -17.72
CA VAL A 60 43.88 -25.71 -17.16
C VAL A 60 45.20 -26.45 -17.34
N PRO A 61 45.58 -27.35 -16.42
CA PRO A 61 46.76 -28.18 -16.61
C PRO A 61 46.66 -29.01 -17.90
N ASN A 62 47.75 -29.06 -18.68
CA ASN A 62 47.83 -29.89 -19.86
C ASN A 62 47.83 -31.36 -19.44
N PRO A 63 46.90 -32.20 -19.92
CA PRO A 63 46.86 -33.62 -19.56
C PRO A 63 48.09 -34.42 -20.02
N LEU A 64 48.97 -33.83 -20.84
CA LEU A 64 50.22 -34.43 -21.30
C LEU A 64 51.47 -33.90 -20.55
N ASP A 65 51.37 -32.75 -19.90
CA ASP A 65 52.44 -32.15 -19.10
C ASP A 65 51.85 -31.22 -18.05
N ASP A 66 51.75 -31.70 -16.80
CA ASP A 66 51.15 -30.96 -15.69
C ASP A 66 51.86 -29.61 -15.38
N ASN A 67 53.06 -29.37 -15.94
CA ASN A 67 53.78 -28.09 -15.78
C ASN A 67 53.41 -27.03 -16.82
N VAL A 68 52.58 -27.39 -17.82
CA VAL A 68 52.13 -26.49 -18.88
C VAL A 68 50.64 -26.29 -18.73
N GLU A 69 50.19 -25.05 -18.60
CA GLU A 69 48.77 -24.72 -18.66
C GLU A 69 48.33 -24.48 -20.10
N VAL A 70 47.17 -25.00 -20.49
CA VAL A 70 46.53 -24.73 -21.77
C VAL A 70 45.33 -23.81 -21.52
N PRO A 71 45.23 -22.65 -22.19
CA PRO A 71 44.05 -21.82 -22.08
C PRO A 71 42.88 -22.46 -22.83
N ILE A 72 41.72 -22.41 -22.19
CA ILE A 72 40.44 -22.71 -22.81
C ILE A 72 39.65 -21.41 -22.89
N HIS A 73 39.30 -21.01 -24.11
CA HIS A 73 38.53 -19.82 -24.42
C HIS A 73 37.04 -20.14 -24.45
N TYR A 74 36.25 -19.43 -23.65
CA TYR A 74 34.81 -19.55 -23.59
C TYR A 74 34.15 -18.30 -24.15
N LYS A 75 33.06 -18.51 -24.89
CA LYS A 75 32.09 -17.47 -25.24
C LYS A 75 30.70 -18.04 -24.99
N PHE A 76 29.96 -17.44 -24.07
CA PHE A 76 28.54 -17.76 -23.85
C PHE A 76 27.68 -16.62 -24.37
N GLY A 77 26.73 -16.94 -25.25
CA GLY A 77 25.64 -16.06 -25.65
C GLY A 77 24.46 -16.26 -24.69
N LEU A 78 23.90 -15.16 -24.21
CA LEU A 78 22.91 -15.12 -23.14
C LEU A 78 21.54 -14.69 -23.64
N ALA A 79 20.49 -15.25 -23.06
CA ALA A 79 19.13 -14.71 -23.15
C ALA A 79 18.95 -13.49 -22.24
N SER A 80 17.77 -12.86 -22.34
CA SER A 80 17.37 -11.82 -21.40
C SER A 80 17.43 -12.33 -19.95
N PRO A 81 17.89 -11.51 -18.99
CA PRO A 81 17.94 -11.92 -17.60
C PRO A 81 16.56 -12.15 -17.01
N LEU A 82 16.49 -13.11 -16.10
CA LEU A 82 15.34 -13.40 -15.25
C LEU A 82 15.67 -13.00 -13.82
N LEU A 83 14.89 -12.07 -13.27
CA LEU A 83 14.94 -11.61 -11.89
C LEU A 83 14.20 -12.59 -10.97
N SER A 84 14.78 -12.83 -9.79
CA SER A 84 14.08 -13.40 -8.64
C SER A 84 14.52 -12.68 -7.36
N PHE A 85 13.67 -12.69 -6.32
CA PHE A 85 14.00 -12.12 -5.02
C PHE A 85 14.32 -13.21 -4.00
N ASN A 86 15.30 -12.94 -3.13
CA ASN A 86 15.62 -13.83 -2.01
C ASN A 86 14.84 -13.42 -0.76
N PRO A 87 13.98 -14.29 -0.20
CA PRO A 87 13.17 -13.97 0.97
C PRO A 87 13.96 -13.93 2.30
N ARG A 88 15.26 -14.26 2.30
CA ARG A 88 16.07 -14.45 3.52
C ARG A 88 17.38 -13.66 3.50
N GLY A 89 17.32 -12.38 3.12
CA GLY A 89 18.44 -11.47 3.29
C GLY A 89 18.45 -10.87 4.69
N THR A 90 19.58 -10.94 5.40
CA THR A 90 19.78 -10.23 6.68
C THR A 90 20.23 -8.77 6.48
N GLU A 91 20.63 -8.38 5.27
CA GLU A 91 21.28 -7.09 4.96
C GLU A 91 20.45 -6.22 3.98
N GLY A 92 19.13 -6.42 3.94
CA GLY A 92 18.21 -5.73 3.02
C GLY A 92 17.78 -6.58 1.81
N PRO A 93 16.95 -6.02 0.90
CA PRO A 93 16.39 -6.77 -0.21
C PRO A 93 17.46 -7.10 -1.25
N THR A 94 17.75 -8.40 -1.39
CA THR A 94 18.63 -8.93 -2.43
C THR A 94 17.84 -9.61 -3.52
N CYS A 95 18.39 -9.59 -4.72
CA CYS A 95 17.84 -10.26 -5.88
C CYS A 95 18.88 -11.18 -6.52
N ASN A 96 18.41 -12.07 -7.37
CA ASN A 96 19.25 -12.86 -8.24
C ASN A 96 18.87 -12.58 -9.70
N LEU A 97 19.85 -12.63 -10.57
CA LEU A 97 19.66 -12.63 -12.02
C LEU A 97 20.11 -13.98 -12.58
N SER A 98 19.25 -14.61 -13.35
CA SER A 98 19.57 -15.83 -14.09
C SER A 98 19.59 -15.53 -15.58
N PHE A 99 20.67 -15.93 -16.25
CA PHE A 99 20.86 -15.75 -17.69
C PHE A 99 20.91 -17.12 -18.35
N PRO A 100 19.82 -17.57 -18.99
CA PRO A 100 19.83 -18.78 -19.80
C PRO A 100 20.87 -18.66 -20.91
N VAL A 101 21.71 -19.68 -21.06
CA VAL A 101 22.68 -19.76 -22.16
C VAL A 101 21.94 -20.22 -23.42
N VAL A 102 21.98 -19.40 -24.47
CA VAL A 102 21.30 -19.65 -25.76
C VAL A 102 22.25 -20.17 -26.84
N GLY A 103 23.54 -20.19 -26.55
CA GLY A 103 24.57 -20.68 -27.46
C GLY A 103 25.96 -20.24 -27.02
N GLY A 104 26.97 -20.61 -27.80
CA GLY A 104 28.34 -20.22 -27.49
C GLY A 104 29.38 -21.13 -28.12
N THR A 105 30.64 -20.90 -27.77
CA THR A 105 31.78 -21.68 -28.22
C THR A 105 32.76 -21.93 -27.08
N VAL A 106 33.37 -23.12 -27.09
CA VAL A 106 34.51 -23.49 -26.25
C VAL A 106 35.66 -23.88 -27.17
N ALA A 107 36.75 -23.12 -27.14
CA ALA A 107 37.94 -23.37 -27.93
C ALA A 107 39.11 -23.70 -27.01
N VAL A 108 39.70 -24.89 -27.17
CA VAL A 108 40.93 -25.27 -26.45
C VAL A 108 42.10 -24.94 -27.35
N GLU A 109 43.10 -24.20 -26.84
CA GLU A 109 44.28 -23.87 -27.63
C GLU A 109 44.97 -25.15 -28.14
N GLY A 110 45.26 -25.18 -29.45
CA GLY A 110 45.80 -26.37 -30.13
C GLY A 110 44.77 -27.40 -30.60
N SER A 111 43.48 -27.26 -30.25
CA SER A 111 42.40 -28.05 -30.86
C SER A 111 42.14 -27.61 -32.31
N LYS A 112 41.75 -28.56 -33.16
CA LYS A 112 41.39 -28.30 -34.57
C LYS A 112 39.97 -27.77 -34.76
N SER A 113 39.13 -27.83 -33.73
CA SER A 113 37.72 -27.42 -33.81
C SER A 113 37.20 -26.93 -32.48
N ASP A 114 36.39 -25.87 -32.54
CA ASP A 114 35.64 -25.34 -31.41
C ASP A 114 34.43 -26.23 -31.12
N VAL A 115 34.13 -26.40 -29.84
CA VAL A 115 32.91 -27.08 -29.39
C VAL A 115 31.80 -26.06 -29.25
N THR A 116 30.64 -26.32 -29.86
CA THR A 116 29.47 -25.46 -29.73
C THR A 116 28.79 -25.69 -28.39
N VAL A 117 28.46 -24.60 -27.69
CA VAL A 117 27.66 -24.65 -26.46
C VAL A 117 26.19 -24.67 -26.85
N PRO A 118 25.41 -25.67 -26.41
CA PRO A 118 24.01 -25.77 -26.82
C PRO A 118 23.12 -24.82 -26.01
N SER A 119 22.02 -24.40 -26.64
CA SER A 119 20.97 -23.62 -25.97
C SER A 119 20.22 -24.46 -24.94
N GLY A 120 19.86 -23.84 -23.81
CA GLY A 120 18.90 -24.41 -22.84
C GLY A 120 19.43 -25.56 -21.98
N LEU A 121 20.75 -25.73 -21.89
CA LEU A 121 21.37 -26.66 -20.93
C LEU A 121 21.95 -25.93 -19.72
N TYR A 122 22.61 -24.79 -19.95
CA TYR A 122 23.29 -24.03 -18.90
C TYR A 122 22.55 -22.73 -18.59
N THR A 123 22.58 -22.32 -17.32
CA THR A 123 22.12 -21.00 -16.87
C THR A 123 23.20 -20.37 -16.01
N LEU A 124 23.63 -19.16 -16.35
CA LEU A 124 24.52 -18.39 -15.48
C LEU A 124 23.67 -17.74 -14.39
N PHE A 125 24.00 -18.02 -13.14
CA PHE A 125 23.28 -17.51 -11.98
C PHE A 125 24.12 -16.47 -11.24
N PHE A 126 23.62 -15.25 -11.15
CA PHE A 126 24.23 -14.15 -10.39
C PHE A 126 23.36 -13.88 -9.16
N GLY A 127 23.82 -14.32 -8.00
CA GLY A 127 23.09 -14.25 -6.74
C GLY A 127 23.56 -13.14 -5.81
N THR A 128 22.72 -12.83 -4.84
CA THR A 128 23.01 -11.87 -3.75
C THR A 128 23.33 -10.48 -4.30
N LEU A 129 22.58 -10.06 -5.32
CA LEU A 129 22.69 -8.74 -5.91
C LEU A 129 21.89 -7.75 -5.06
N ASN A 130 22.57 -6.74 -4.55
CA ASN A 130 21.91 -5.67 -3.81
C ASN A 130 21.13 -4.80 -4.78
N LEU A 131 19.84 -4.60 -4.50
CA LEU A 131 19.11 -3.50 -5.09
C LEU A 131 19.66 -2.18 -4.53
N ARG A 132 19.91 -1.21 -5.41
CA ARG A 132 20.41 0.11 -5.05
C ARG A 132 19.61 1.20 -5.72
N THR A 133 19.85 2.44 -5.30
CA THR A 133 19.39 3.59 -6.07
C THR A 133 20.52 4.24 -6.85
N ALA A 134 20.33 4.53 -8.14
CA ALA A 134 21.35 5.21 -8.92
C ALA A 134 21.41 6.73 -8.67
N SER A 135 20.40 7.29 -8.01
CA SER A 135 20.29 8.71 -7.67
C SER A 135 19.34 8.94 -6.49
N GLY A 136 19.79 9.77 -5.54
CA GLY A 136 19.23 9.94 -4.20
C GLY A 136 20.34 9.83 -3.16
N THR A 137 20.35 10.67 -2.13
CA THR A 137 21.32 10.53 -1.04
C THR A 137 20.81 9.43 -0.12
N ALA A 138 21.50 8.28 -0.12
CA ALA A 138 21.25 7.25 0.88
C ALA A 138 21.68 7.81 2.24
N VAL A 139 20.75 7.90 3.17
CA VAL A 139 21.06 8.14 4.58
C VAL A 139 20.97 6.79 5.26
N THR A 140 22.12 6.27 5.68
CA THR A 140 22.17 5.08 6.53
C THR A 140 21.81 5.50 7.93
N ASP A 141 20.71 4.98 8.49
CA ASP A 141 20.49 5.05 9.93
C ASP A 141 21.52 4.11 10.58
N PRO A 142 22.39 4.60 11.49
CA PRO A 142 23.38 3.76 12.14
C PRO A 142 22.80 2.60 12.95
N ASN A 143 21.47 2.57 13.19
CA ASN A 143 20.76 1.51 13.88
C ASN A 143 19.86 0.66 12.97
N SER A 144 19.92 0.83 11.65
CA SER A 144 19.12 0.06 10.69
C SER A 144 19.95 -0.37 9.48
N ASP A 145 19.82 -1.64 9.10
CA ASP A 145 20.41 -2.18 7.86
C ASP A 145 19.66 -1.68 6.61
N ASP A 146 18.50 -1.02 6.77
CA ASP A 146 17.70 -0.49 5.68
C ASP A 146 18.16 0.92 5.26
N GLN A 147 18.54 1.05 3.99
CA GLN A 147 18.86 2.36 3.42
C GLN A 147 17.58 3.18 3.23
N THR A 148 17.57 4.40 3.79
CA THR A 148 16.51 5.39 3.55
C THR A 148 17.00 6.37 2.50
N TYR A 149 16.25 6.52 1.40
CA TYR A 149 16.63 7.44 0.34
C TYR A 149 15.82 8.72 0.44
N ILE A 150 16.52 9.84 0.57
CA ILE A 150 15.92 11.15 0.74
C ILE A 150 16.09 11.96 -0.55
N PHE A 151 14.99 12.48 -1.07
CA PHE A 151 14.99 13.53 -2.07
C PHE A 151 15.17 14.87 -1.36
N HIS A 152 16.31 15.52 -1.57
CA HIS A 152 16.48 16.88 -1.09
C HIS A 152 15.53 17.81 -1.86
N ASN A 153 14.61 18.46 -1.14
CA ASN A 153 13.59 19.33 -1.71
C ASN A 153 14.21 20.46 -2.55
N GLY A 154 13.59 20.74 -3.71
CA GLY A 154 13.54 22.07 -4.31
C GLY A 154 14.84 22.61 -4.91
N ALA A 155 15.25 22.07 -6.07
CA ALA A 155 15.88 22.81 -7.18
C ALA A 155 16.35 21.88 -8.31
N ASP A 156 16.70 20.63 -8.00
CA ASP A 156 17.53 19.84 -8.92
C ASP A 156 16.78 18.80 -9.77
N GLY A 157 15.47 18.61 -9.60
CA GLY A 157 14.69 17.69 -10.46
C GLY A 157 15.22 16.24 -10.50
N LYS A 158 15.99 15.82 -9.49
CA LYS A 158 16.67 14.53 -9.53
C LYS A 158 15.67 13.40 -9.36
N GLU A 159 15.54 12.60 -10.40
CA GLU A 159 14.82 11.34 -10.39
C GLU A 159 15.54 10.34 -9.47
N GLY A 160 14.78 9.46 -8.84
CA GLY A 160 15.32 8.27 -8.19
C GLY A 160 15.17 7.07 -9.13
N TYR A 161 16.18 6.22 -9.22
CA TYR A 161 16.10 4.97 -9.97
C TYR A 161 16.36 3.82 -9.02
N VAL A 162 15.55 2.76 -9.06
CA VAL A 162 15.90 1.48 -8.44
C VAL A 162 16.65 0.66 -9.49
N VAL A 163 17.87 0.26 -9.17
CA VAL A 163 18.78 -0.42 -10.08
C VAL A 163 19.35 -1.70 -9.48
N ILE A 164 19.63 -2.67 -10.35
CA ILE A 164 20.44 -3.83 -10.03
C ILE A 164 21.87 -3.52 -10.50
N ASP A 165 22.78 -3.43 -9.53
CA ASP A 165 24.19 -3.12 -9.76
C ASP A 165 25.03 -4.40 -9.62
N LEU A 166 25.46 -4.95 -10.76
CA LEU A 166 26.25 -6.18 -10.84
C LEU A 166 27.67 -6.06 -10.21
N PRO A 167 28.51 -5.08 -10.62
CA PRO A 167 29.92 -5.03 -10.23
C PRO A 167 30.19 -4.59 -8.78
N THR A 168 29.23 -3.98 -8.09
CA THR A 168 29.47 -3.37 -6.77
C THR A 168 28.96 -4.17 -5.58
N SER A 169 28.37 -5.35 -5.81
CA SER A 169 27.91 -6.23 -4.73
C SER A 169 29.09 -6.97 -4.11
N LYS A 170 29.48 -6.58 -2.88
CA LYS A 170 30.57 -7.22 -2.12
C LYS A 170 30.35 -8.73 -1.90
N SER A 171 29.10 -9.18 -1.99
CA SER A 171 28.64 -10.54 -1.77
C SER A 171 28.21 -11.26 -3.05
N LEU A 172 28.53 -10.73 -4.25
CA LEU A 172 28.16 -11.34 -5.53
C LEU A 172 28.51 -12.83 -5.56
N MET A 173 27.48 -13.65 -5.72
CA MET A 173 27.61 -15.08 -5.97
C MET A 173 27.48 -15.30 -7.47
N VAL A 174 28.36 -16.12 -8.04
CA VAL A 174 28.24 -16.56 -9.44
C VAL A 174 28.25 -18.07 -9.44
N ASP A 175 27.34 -18.66 -10.21
CA ASP A 175 27.28 -20.11 -10.42
C ASP A 175 26.88 -20.43 -11.87
N VAL A 176 27.14 -21.67 -12.29
CA VAL A 176 26.69 -22.23 -13.58
C VAL A 176 25.79 -23.41 -13.28
N LEU A 177 24.49 -23.22 -13.49
CA LEU A 177 23.48 -24.24 -13.24
C LEU A 177 23.27 -25.09 -14.50
N ILE A 178 23.16 -26.41 -14.31
CA ILE A 178 22.83 -27.36 -15.36
C ILE A 178 21.35 -27.75 -15.23
N ASP A 179 20.61 -27.71 -16.33
CA ASP A 179 19.28 -28.33 -16.42
C ASP A 179 19.41 -29.83 -16.68
N GLU A 180 19.47 -30.62 -15.61
CA GLU A 180 19.53 -32.09 -15.65
C GLU A 180 18.29 -32.75 -16.27
N SER A 181 17.19 -32.00 -16.45
CA SER A 181 15.99 -32.49 -17.14
C SER A 181 16.08 -32.38 -18.66
N SER A 182 17.06 -31.62 -19.15
CA SER A 182 17.30 -31.39 -20.57
C SER A 182 17.81 -32.65 -21.27
N LYS A 183 17.33 -32.90 -22.49
CA LYS A 183 17.83 -33.99 -23.36
C LYS A 183 19.04 -33.59 -24.19
N VAL A 184 19.55 -32.37 -23.98
CA VAL A 184 20.66 -31.79 -24.71
C VAL A 184 21.97 -32.44 -24.27
N THR A 185 22.89 -32.67 -25.21
CA THR A 185 24.19 -33.27 -24.90
C THR A 185 25.06 -32.33 -24.09
N HIS A 186 25.61 -32.85 -22.99
CA HIS A 186 26.53 -32.15 -22.12
C HIS A 186 27.86 -31.81 -22.80
N VAL A 187 28.40 -30.64 -22.45
CA VAL A 187 29.73 -30.19 -22.90
C VAL A 187 30.72 -30.47 -21.78
N ARG A 188 31.50 -31.56 -21.92
CA ARG A 188 32.45 -32.01 -20.90
C ARG A 188 33.39 -30.91 -20.37
N ASN A 189 33.86 -30.04 -21.26
CA ASN A 189 34.75 -28.94 -20.90
C ASN A 189 34.05 -27.84 -20.09
N ILE A 190 32.73 -27.75 -20.09
CA ILE A 190 32.01 -26.86 -19.18
C ILE A 190 31.81 -27.58 -17.85
N ASP A 191 31.18 -28.75 -17.88
CA ASP A 191 30.81 -29.52 -16.68
C ASP A 191 31.99 -29.80 -15.75
N SER A 192 33.15 -30.14 -16.33
CA SER A 192 34.36 -30.48 -15.55
C SER A 192 34.99 -29.26 -14.87
N TYR A 193 34.68 -28.04 -15.32
CA TYR A 193 35.34 -26.82 -14.88
C TYR A 193 34.37 -25.74 -14.35
N ILE A 194 33.12 -26.11 -14.02
CA ILE A 194 32.11 -25.17 -13.48
C ILE A 194 32.66 -24.27 -12.35
N PRO A 195 33.36 -24.79 -11.32
CA PRO A 195 33.85 -23.92 -10.25
C PRO A 195 34.85 -22.86 -10.73
N PHE A 196 35.71 -23.22 -11.69
CA PHE A 196 36.70 -22.29 -12.27
C PHE A 196 36.02 -21.28 -13.19
N ILE A 197 35.06 -21.72 -14.00
CA ILE A 197 34.24 -20.86 -14.85
C ILE A 197 33.50 -19.82 -13.99
N ALA A 198 32.83 -20.25 -12.92
CA ALA A 198 32.10 -19.36 -12.02
C ALA A 198 33.02 -18.33 -11.35
N ALA A 199 34.21 -18.77 -10.89
CA ALA A 199 35.21 -17.89 -10.29
C ALA A 199 35.73 -16.83 -11.29
N GLU A 200 36.00 -17.24 -12.52
CA GLU A 200 36.51 -16.33 -13.56
C GLU A 200 35.44 -15.32 -14.02
N ILE A 201 34.19 -15.77 -14.22
CA ILE A 201 33.07 -14.87 -14.52
C ILE A 201 32.90 -13.85 -13.38
N LYS A 202 32.96 -14.29 -12.12
CA LYS A 202 32.91 -13.40 -10.95
C LYS A 202 34.04 -12.37 -10.96
N SER A 203 35.27 -12.79 -11.29
CA SER A 203 36.43 -11.90 -11.41
C SER A 203 36.22 -10.87 -12.52
N LYS A 204 35.77 -11.29 -13.71
CA LYS A 204 35.47 -10.39 -14.82
C LYS A 204 34.38 -9.38 -14.50
N LEU A 205 33.29 -9.80 -13.88
CA LEU A 205 32.19 -8.90 -13.51
C LEU A 205 32.65 -7.79 -12.54
N HIS A 206 33.60 -8.07 -11.64
CA HIS A 206 34.16 -7.05 -10.73
C HIS A 206 35.19 -6.15 -11.39
N ASN A 207 36.10 -6.73 -12.18
CA ASN A 207 37.36 -6.08 -12.53
C ASN A 207 37.38 -5.53 -13.95
N HIS A 208 36.49 -6.00 -14.84
CA HIS A 208 36.56 -5.69 -16.25
C HIS A 208 35.77 -4.41 -16.61
N GLU A 209 36.43 -3.51 -17.34
CA GLU A 209 35.91 -2.21 -17.78
C GLU A 209 34.62 -2.30 -18.63
N GLU A 210 34.37 -3.45 -19.27
CA GLU A 210 33.18 -3.69 -20.08
C GLU A 210 31.90 -3.77 -19.23
N TYR A 211 31.97 -4.37 -18.03
CA TYR A 211 30.80 -4.69 -17.22
C TYR A 211 30.56 -3.68 -16.08
N LYS A 212 31.57 -2.86 -15.73
CA LYS A 212 31.51 -1.91 -14.60
C LYS A 212 30.41 -0.83 -14.69
N HIS A 213 29.79 -0.67 -15.85
CA HIS A 213 28.75 0.33 -16.10
C HIS A 213 27.38 -0.26 -16.43
N ILE A 214 27.24 -1.59 -16.43
CA ILE A 214 25.97 -2.22 -16.74
C ILE A 214 25.08 -2.15 -15.50
N ARG A 215 23.92 -1.54 -15.67
CA ARG A 215 22.90 -1.36 -14.64
C ARG A 215 21.55 -1.68 -15.22
N TYR A 216 20.75 -2.44 -14.47
CA TYR A 216 19.37 -2.72 -14.84
C TYR A 216 18.46 -1.80 -14.05
N GLU A 217 17.89 -0.79 -14.72
CA GLU A 217 16.90 0.10 -14.13
C GLU A 217 15.54 -0.60 -14.13
N ILE A 218 15.00 -0.86 -12.93
CA ILE A 218 13.74 -1.60 -12.76
C ILE A 218 12.58 -0.73 -12.28
N ALA A 219 12.87 0.43 -11.70
CA ALA A 219 11.85 1.44 -11.39
C ALA A 219 12.44 2.85 -11.42
N ARG A 220 11.61 3.84 -11.77
CA ARG A 220 11.94 5.26 -11.74
C ARG A 220 10.92 6.02 -10.90
N ILE A 221 11.41 6.88 -10.03
CA ILE A 221 10.65 7.70 -9.09
C ILE A 221 10.89 9.15 -9.47
N ASN A 222 9.84 9.81 -9.96
CA ASN A 222 9.92 11.18 -10.43
C ASN A 222 9.63 12.14 -9.27
N ALA A 223 10.62 12.96 -8.91
CA ALA A 223 10.49 14.02 -7.90
C ALA A 223 10.15 15.39 -8.52
N HIS A 224 9.65 15.41 -9.76
CA HIS A 224 9.29 16.64 -10.45
C HIS A 224 8.03 17.25 -9.83
N THR A 225 8.10 18.55 -9.48
CA THR A 225 6.92 19.30 -9.06
C THR A 225 5.97 19.49 -10.24
N PRO A 226 4.73 19.00 -10.18
CA PRO A 226 3.76 19.21 -11.25
C PRO A 226 3.36 20.70 -11.37
N PRO A 227 2.80 21.13 -12.52
CA PRO A 227 2.29 22.49 -12.70
C PRO A 227 1.27 22.89 -11.63
N HIS A 228 1.14 24.19 -11.35
CA HIS A 228 0.28 24.75 -10.30
C HIS A 228 -1.17 24.21 -10.35
N GLY A 229 -1.70 23.84 -9.18
CA GLY A 229 -3.11 23.47 -8.98
C GLY A 229 -3.41 21.97 -8.87
N MET A 230 -2.45 21.09 -9.13
CA MET A 230 -2.64 19.63 -8.98
C MET A 230 -2.18 19.11 -7.62
N VAL A 231 -2.78 18.00 -7.18
CA VAL A 231 -2.37 17.27 -5.96
C VAL A 231 -0.88 16.93 -6.04
N GLN A 232 -0.08 17.48 -5.12
CA GLN A 232 1.37 17.31 -5.13
C GLN A 232 1.78 15.99 -4.47
N LEU A 233 1.86 14.92 -5.27
CA LEU A 233 2.42 13.63 -4.83
C LEU A 233 3.93 13.57 -5.06
N VAL A 234 4.63 14.65 -4.70
CA VAL A 234 6.07 14.73 -4.89
C VAL A 234 6.75 13.86 -3.82
N PRO A 235 7.48 12.80 -4.22
CA PRO A 235 8.17 11.93 -3.28
C PRO A 235 9.27 12.71 -2.56
N LYS A 236 9.32 12.57 -1.24
CA LYS A 236 10.34 13.16 -0.37
C LYS A 236 11.31 12.13 0.15
N ILE A 237 10.78 10.97 0.53
CA ILE A 237 11.56 9.83 1.00
C ILE A 237 10.99 8.60 0.33
N PHE A 238 11.85 7.67 -0.04
CA PHE A 238 11.39 6.34 -0.43
C PHE A 238 12.32 5.26 0.09
N GLN A 239 11.73 4.08 0.24
CA GLN A 239 12.42 2.83 0.49
C GLN A 239 11.82 1.77 -0.42
N PHE A 240 12.47 0.62 -0.51
CA PHE A 240 11.93 -0.50 -1.25
C PHE A 240 12.21 -1.80 -0.51
N ASP A 241 11.48 -2.83 -0.91
CA ASP A 241 11.57 -4.15 -0.33
C ASP A 241 11.10 -5.21 -1.32
N ALA A 242 11.38 -6.46 -1.01
CA ALA A 242 10.90 -7.61 -1.75
C ALA A 242 9.98 -8.46 -0.88
N PHE A 243 8.82 -8.83 -1.42
CA PHE A 243 7.87 -9.71 -0.78
C PHE A 243 7.71 -10.99 -1.60
N VAL A 244 7.76 -12.14 -0.96
CA VAL A 244 7.48 -13.44 -1.57
C VAL A 244 6.20 -13.98 -0.92
N PRO A 245 5.08 -14.21 -1.65
CA PRO A 245 3.79 -14.55 -1.03
C PRO A 245 3.70 -15.94 -0.40
N SER A 246 4.59 -16.87 -0.74
CA SER A 246 4.53 -18.25 -0.25
C SER A 246 5.91 -18.85 0.04
N ASP A 247 5.99 -19.67 1.11
CA ASP A 247 7.17 -20.44 1.51
C ASP A 247 7.44 -21.65 0.61
N THR A 248 6.50 -22.02 -0.25
CA THR A 248 6.57 -23.24 -1.07
C THR A 248 6.99 -22.99 -2.52
N VAL A 249 7.37 -21.76 -2.87
CA VAL A 249 7.75 -21.43 -4.24
C VAL A 249 9.17 -21.92 -4.49
N LYS A 250 9.27 -23.01 -5.27
CA LYS A 250 10.49 -23.37 -5.97
C LYS A 250 10.72 -22.32 -7.07
N ASP A 251 11.92 -21.79 -7.13
CA ASP A 251 12.55 -21.03 -8.22
C ASP A 251 11.63 -20.15 -9.10
N GLY A 252 11.76 -18.82 -8.95
CA GLY A 252 11.58 -17.88 -10.06
C GLY A 252 10.30 -17.04 -10.12
N ASP A 253 9.13 -17.53 -9.70
CA ASP A 253 7.89 -16.98 -10.30
C ASP A 253 6.97 -16.11 -9.42
N ILE A 254 7.21 -15.98 -8.11
CA ILE A 254 6.27 -15.25 -7.24
C ILE A 254 7.00 -14.31 -6.27
N GLY A 255 7.70 -13.33 -6.83
CA GLY A 255 8.23 -12.20 -6.07
C GLY A 255 7.46 -10.91 -6.37
N ILE A 256 7.45 -9.98 -5.41
CA ILE A 256 6.87 -8.65 -5.53
C ILE A 256 7.90 -7.63 -5.08
N LEU A 257 8.28 -6.71 -5.97
CA LEU A 257 9.02 -5.50 -5.60
C LEU A 257 8.03 -4.50 -5.02
N THR A 258 8.28 -4.04 -3.81
CA THR A 258 7.45 -3.04 -3.12
C THR A 258 8.24 -1.74 -2.97
N LEU A 259 7.70 -0.63 -3.45
CA LEU A 259 8.22 0.71 -3.19
C LEU A 259 7.36 1.39 -2.14
N PHE A 260 7.99 1.87 -1.08
CA PHE A 260 7.37 2.64 0.00
C PHE A 260 7.74 4.10 -0.17
N ILE A 261 6.75 4.96 -0.39
CA ILE A 261 6.97 6.35 -0.78
C ILE A 261 6.25 7.28 0.21
N GLN A 262 7.02 8.22 0.75
CA GLN A 262 6.52 9.30 1.58
C GLN A 262 6.52 10.60 0.78
N THR A 263 5.41 11.30 0.77
CA THR A 263 5.21 12.56 0.03
C THR A 263 5.05 13.77 0.97
N ARG A 264 4.59 13.53 2.20
CA ARG A 264 4.33 14.56 3.22
C ARG A 264 5.41 14.55 4.32
N ASN A 265 5.59 15.70 4.99
CA ASN A 265 6.56 15.86 6.09
C ASN A 265 6.04 15.31 7.43
N THR A 266 4.86 14.68 7.46
CA THR A 266 4.18 14.26 8.68
C THR A 266 4.01 12.74 8.68
N ASN A 267 4.31 12.11 9.83
CA ASN A 267 4.28 10.66 10.07
C ASN A 267 5.10 9.85 9.05
N HIS A 268 6.34 9.53 9.41
CA HIS A 268 7.12 8.58 8.64
C HIS A 268 6.51 7.18 8.80
N GLY A 269 6.32 6.50 7.67
CA GLY A 269 5.94 5.08 7.67
C GLY A 269 6.96 4.24 8.44
N THR A 270 6.60 2.99 8.77
CA THR A 270 7.50 2.09 9.49
C THR A 270 8.81 1.91 8.73
N VAL A 271 9.90 2.41 9.32
CA VAL A 271 11.26 2.33 8.75
C VAL A 271 11.99 1.09 9.26
N ARG A 272 11.84 0.73 10.54
CA ARG A 272 12.54 -0.40 11.17
C ARG A 272 11.80 -1.71 10.97
N ASN A 273 12.52 -2.79 10.64
CA ASN A 273 11.96 -4.13 10.37
C ASN A 273 10.81 -4.10 9.35
N ARG A 274 10.89 -3.19 8.37
CA ARG A 274 9.82 -2.92 7.40
C ARG A 274 9.46 -4.18 6.61
N SER A 275 10.46 -4.96 6.17
CA SER A 275 10.25 -6.22 5.44
C SER A 275 9.42 -7.20 6.24
N THR A 276 9.78 -7.42 7.52
CA THR A 276 9.04 -8.31 8.42
C THR A 276 7.64 -7.80 8.72
N ALA A 277 7.49 -6.50 8.95
CA ALA A 277 6.18 -5.90 9.18
C ALA A 277 5.27 -6.00 7.95
N TRP A 278 5.83 -5.77 6.76
CA TRP A 278 5.12 -5.88 5.48
C TRP A 278 4.72 -7.32 5.17
N GLU A 279 5.64 -8.25 5.40
CA GLU A 279 5.33 -9.67 5.26
C GLU A 279 4.23 -10.09 6.25
N ALA A 280 4.33 -9.72 7.52
CA ALA A 280 3.32 -10.02 8.52
C ALA A 280 1.94 -9.43 8.14
N GLN A 281 1.92 -8.19 7.65
CA GLN A 281 0.71 -7.50 7.20
C GLN A 281 -0.03 -8.30 6.13
N TRP A 282 0.65 -8.70 5.04
CA TRP A 282 -0.02 -9.35 3.91
C TRP A 282 -0.18 -10.86 4.09
N ARG A 283 0.79 -11.50 4.72
CA ARG A 283 0.79 -12.95 4.87
C ARG A 283 -0.05 -13.44 6.03
N THR A 284 0.03 -12.75 7.17
CA THR A 284 -0.59 -13.18 8.43
C THR A 284 -1.85 -12.40 8.73
N SER A 285 -1.84 -11.08 8.56
CA SER A 285 -2.96 -10.23 8.97
C SER A 285 -4.07 -10.16 7.91
N LEU A 286 -3.71 -9.89 6.65
CA LEU A 286 -4.66 -9.81 5.54
C LEU A 286 -4.86 -11.16 4.84
N GLU A 287 -3.84 -12.04 4.91
CA GLU A 287 -3.78 -13.36 4.28
C GLU A 287 -4.01 -13.33 2.75
N CYS A 288 -3.54 -12.28 2.08
CA CYS A 288 -3.68 -12.11 0.64
C CYS A 288 -2.44 -11.46 0.03
N SER A 289 -2.32 -11.52 -1.30
CA SER A 289 -1.27 -10.80 -2.03
C SER A 289 -1.59 -9.29 -2.08
N PRO A 290 -0.58 -8.40 -1.92
CA PRO A 290 -0.75 -6.97 -2.15
C PRO A 290 -1.08 -6.63 -3.62
N ILE A 291 -0.76 -7.53 -4.55
CA ILE A 291 -1.18 -7.43 -5.95
C ILE A 291 -2.41 -8.33 -6.15
N PRO A 292 -3.57 -7.77 -6.55
CA PRO A 292 -4.76 -8.55 -6.87
C PRO A 292 -4.55 -9.55 -8.01
N LYS A 293 -5.40 -10.58 -8.03
CA LYS A 293 -5.46 -11.59 -9.09
C LYS A 293 -5.64 -10.94 -10.46
N ASP A 294 -4.92 -11.48 -11.43
CA ASP A 294 -4.90 -11.03 -12.83
C ASP A 294 -4.34 -9.61 -13.04
N LYS A 295 -3.64 -9.05 -12.04
CA LYS A 295 -2.92 -7.78 -12.13
C LYS A 295 -1.42 -7.99 -12.02
N ALA A 296 -0.67 -7.13 -12.71
CA ALA A 296 0.80 -7.12 -12.70
C ALA A 296 1.39 -6.13 -11.68
N VAL A 297 0.60 -5.13 -11.30
CA VAL A 297 1.01 -3.97 -10.49
C VAL A 297 -0.18 -3.54 -9.61
N SER A 298 0.10 -2.99 -8.44
CA SER A 298 -0.90 -2.29 -7.62
C SER A 298 -0.32 -1.01 -7.01
N ILE A 299 -1.16 0.00 -6.80
CA ILE A 299 -0.81 1.20 -6.03
C ILE A 299 -1.79 1.31 -4.88
N ILE A 300 -1.26 1.52 -3.67
CA ILE A 300 -2.04 1.64 -2.44
C ILE A 300 -1.75 2.99 -1.82
N PHE A 301 -2.81 3.76 -1.53
CA PHE A 301 -2.70 5.06 -0.87
C PHE A 301 -3.13 4.95 0.58
N ASN A 302 -2.40 5.62 1.48
CA ASN A 302 -2.80 5.72 2.87
C ASN A 302 -4.08 6.57 2.99
N LYS A 303 -5.01 6.12 3.84
CA LYS A 303 -6.27 6.83 4.12
C LYS A 303 -6.03 8.29 4.52
N SER A 304 -5.10 8.57 5.44
CA SER A 304 -4.78 9.93 5.87
C SER A 304 -4.22 10.81 4.75
N MET A 305 -3.53 10.20 3.78
CA MET A 305 -2.95 10.88 2.64
C MET A 305 -4.03 11.29 1.63
N VAL A 306 -4.95 10.38 1.32
CA VAL A 306 -6.12 10.67 0.48
C VAL A 306 -6.97 11.75 1.12
N TYR A 307 -7.19 11.68 2.44
CA TYR A 307 -7.95 12.67 3.16
C TYR A 307 -7.33 14.08 3.06
N GLU A 308 -6.07 14.26 3.48
CA GLU A 308 -5.43 15.58 3.49
C GLU A 308 -5.18 16.15 2.09
N SER A 309 -4.95 15.29 1.09
CA SER A 309 -4.53 15.73 -0.24
C SER A 309 -5.68 15.89 -1.23
N VAL A 310 -6.80 15.19 -1.02
CA VAL A 310 -7.93 15.17 -1.95
C VAL A 310 -9.22 15.61 -1.27
N ILE A 311 -9.63 14.93 -0.19
CA ILE A 311 -10.97 15.11 0.39
C ILE A 311 -11.09 16.46 1.10
N LYS A 312 -10.15 16.77 1.99
CA LYS A 312 -10.19 18.00 2.79
C LYS A 312 -10.09 19.26 1.92
N PRO A 313 -9.15 19.38 0.97
CA PRO A 313 -9.12 20.53 0.07
C PRO A 313 -10.41 20.70 -0.74
N ALA A 314 -11.01 19.62 -1.24
CA ALA A 314 -12.27 19.70 -1.99
C ALA A 314 -13.43 20.23 -1.12
N LEU A 315 -13.50 19.80 0.14
CA LEU A 315 -14.50 20.29 1.10
C LEU A 315 -14.25 21.75 1.50
N GLU A 316 -13.00 22.14 1.73
CA GLU A 316 -12.62 23.52 2.04
C GLU A 316 -12.93 24.47 0.86
N ILE A 317 -12.68 24.06 -0.39
CA ILE A 317 -13.08 24.81 -1.60
C ILE A 317 -14.60 24.97 -1.67
N ALA A 318 -15.36 23.95 -1.26
CA ALA A 318 -16.81 24.01 -1.12
C ALA A 318 -17.29 24.84 0.10
N SER A 319 -16.37 25.57 0.76
CA SER A 319 -16.63 26.44 1.91
C SER A 319 -17.09 25.71 3.17
N PHE A 320 -16.80 24.41 3.29
CA PHE A 320 -16.97 23.70 4.55
C PHE A 320 -15.82 24.01 5.51
N SER A 321 -16.14 24.24 6.78
CA SER A 321 -15.18 24.51 7.85
C SER A 321 -15.07 23.34 8.83
N GLY A 322 -14.03 23.35 9.67
CA GLY A 322 -13.86 22.36 10.74
C GLY A 322 -13.72 20.92 10.23
N VAL A 323 -13.19 20.75 9.01
CA VAL A 323 -13.11 19.44 8.35
C VAL A 323 -12.08 18.57 9.07
N GLY A 324 -12.53 17.43 9.61
CA GLY A 324 -11.68 16.49 10.35
C GLY A 324 -11.90 15.04 9.94
N LEU A 325 -10.84 14.24 9.83
CA LEU A 325 -10.95 12.80 9.65
C LEU A 325 -11.19 12.14 11.02
N ASN A 326 -12.27 11.39 11.15
CA ASN A 326 -12.48 10.48 12.25
C ASN A 326 -11.77 9.14 11.93
N ASP A 327 -10.95 8.67 12.85
CA ASP A 327 -10.09 7.51 12.60
C ASP A 327 -10.87 6.21 12.80
N THR A 328 -11.65 5.86 11.78
CA THR A 328 -12.42 4.60 11.75
C THR A 328 -11.87 3.63 10.70
N THR A 329 -11.72 2.37 11.10
CA THR A 329 -11.24 1.29 10.24
C THR A 329 -12.13 1.14 9.00
N GLY A 330 -11.53 1.07 7.81
CA GLY A 330 -12.23 0.74 6.57
C GLY A 330 -13.21 1.78 6.00
N SER A 331 -13.35 2.96 6.60
CA SER A 331 -14.22 4.02 6.08
C SER A 331 -13.61 5.40 6.23
N PHE A 332 -14.00 6.34 5.37
CA PHE A 332 -13.67 7.76 5.56
C PHE A 332 -14.83 8.43 6.28
N GLU A 333 -14.67 8.67 7.56
CA GLU A 333 -15.58 9.50 8.32
C GLU A 333 -15.03 10.91 8.41
N VAL A 334 -15.75 11.85 7.81
CA VAL A 334 -15.38 13.25 7.78
C VAL A 334 -16.36 14.04 8.63
N ARG A 335 -15.83 14.75 9.62
CA ARG A 335 -16.55 15.75 10.40
C ARG A 335 -16.60 17.04 9.61
N ILE A 336 -17.79 17.62 9.43
CA ILE A 336 -18.01 18.85 8.68
C ILE A 336 -18.76 19.83 9.58
N ASP A 337 -18.14 20.95 9.95
CA ASP A 337 -18.88 22.03 10.60
C ASP A 337 -19.68 22.80 9.55
N THR A 338 -21.00 22.73 9.68
CA THR A 338 -21.94 23.36 8.74
C THR A 338 -22.38 24.76 9.18
N GLY A 339 -22.08 25.16 10.42
CA GLY A 339 -22.56 26.40 11.03
C GLY A 339 -24.09 26.52 11.09
N LYS A 340 -24.84 25.44 10.86
CA LYS A 340 -26.30 25.45 10.86
C LYS A 340 -26.85 25.48 12.28
N GLN A 341 -27.94 26.21 12.44
CA GLN A 341 -28.69 26.29 13.70
C GLN A 341 -30.06 25.64 13.53
N VAL A 342 -30.49 24.93 14.56
CA VAL A 342 -31.87 24.45 14.69
C VAL A 342 -32.56 25.30 15.74
N HIS A 343 -33.70 25.85 15.35
CA HIS A 343 -34.63 26.47 16.27
C HIS A 343 -35.75 25.49 16.61
N ARG A 344 -35.98 25.29 17.90
CA ARG A 344 -37.19 24.65 18.40
C ARG A 344 -38.00 25.67 19.18
N ASP A 345 -39.20 25.93 18.69
CA ASP A 345 -40.16 26.78 19.40
C ASP A 345 -40.50 26.18 20.76
N LYS A 346 -40.69 27.07 21.74
CA LYS A 346 -41.31 26.71 23.01
C LYS A 346 -42.69 26.12 22.73
N TYR A 347 -42.95 24.91 23.22
CA TYR A 347 -44.28 24.32 23.14
C TYR A 347 -44.75 23.85 24.51
N TYR A 348 -46.06 23.94 24.68
CA TYR A 348 -46.77 23.46 25.84
C TYR A 348 -47.88 22.53 25.35
N HIS A 349 -47.81 21.27 25.73
CA HIS A 349 -48.86 20.30 25.41
C HIS A 349 -49.48 19.81 26.71
N LYS A 350 -50.80 19.98 26.82
CA LYS A 350 -51.61 19.47 27.93
C LYS A 350 -52.49 18.35 27.40
N ILE A 351 -52.15 17.11 27.73
CA ILE A 351 -53.03 15.96 27.48
C ILE A 351 -53.94 15.83 28.69
N GLY A 352 -55.24 15.79 28.44
CA GLY A 352 -56.26 15.74 29.48
C GLY A 352 -57.07 14.49 29.33
N ASP A 353 -56.79 13.50 30.19
CA ASP A 353 -57.60 12.31 30.34
C ASP A 353 -58.30 12.34 31.69
N SER A 354 -59.38 11.58 31.83
CA SER A 354 -60.33 11.60 32.97
C SER A 354 -59.70 11.42 34.36
N PHE A 355 -58.42 11.05 34.45
CA PHE A 355 -57.71 10.72 35.69
C PHE A 355 -56.37 11.47 35.89
N GLY A 356 -55.96 12.35 34.96
CA GLY A 356 -54.71 13.12 35.11
C GLY A 356 -54.45 14.14 34.00
N TYR A 357 -53.58 15.12 34.30
CA TYR A 357 -53.05 16.05 33.31
C TYR A 357 -51.56 15.87 33.15
N GLU A 358 -51.12 15.70 31.91
CA GLU A 358 -49.72 15.67 31.54
C GLU A 358 -49.35 16.99 30.90
N ILE A 359 -48.30 17.63 31.41
CA ILE A 359 -47.78 18.87 30.88
C ILE A 359 -46.38 18.62 30.34
N TYR A 360 -46.23 18.71 29.03
CA TYR A 360 -44.94 18.75 28.35
C TYR A 360 -44.53 20.21 28.16
N LYS A 361 -43.35 20.58 28.67
CA LYS A 361 -42.77 21.90 28.43
C LYS A 361 -41.34 21.73 27.91
N ALA A 362 -41.15 21.96 26.62
CA ALA A 362 -39.83 22.32 26.10
C ALA A 362 -39.72 23.84 26.11
N GLU A 363 -38.56 24.34 26.56
CA GLU A 363 -38.22 25.74 26.37
C GLU A 363 -37.82 25.98 24.92
N ALA A 364 -37.77 27.24 24.49
CA ALA A 364 -37.24 27.53 23.17
C ALA A 364 -35.75 27.16 23.17
N VAL A 365 -35.32 26.44 22.14
CA VAL A 365 -33.95 25.95 22.04
C VAL A 365 -33.39 26.41 20.70
N ASP A 366 -32.39 27.27 20.76
CA ASP A 366 -31.51 27.60 19.64
C ASP A 366 -30.21 26.86 19.85
N VAL A 367 -29.97 25.84 19.03
CA VAL A 367 -28.75 25.02 19.10
C VAL A 367 -28.04 25.09 17.77
N THR A 368 -26.78 25.52 17.81
CA THR A 368 -25.84 25.25 16.72
C THR A 368 -25.63 23.76 16.67
N LEU A 369 -25.94 23.15 15.53
CA LEU A 369 -25.80 21.70 15.38
C LEU A 369 -24.32 21.33 15.52
N PRO A 370 -24.02 20.16 16.12
CA PRO A 370 -22.68 19.62 16.07
C PRO A 370 -22.28 19.30 14.61
N PRO A 371 -20.97 19.10 14.37
CA PRO A 371 -20.48 18.78 13.03
C PRO A 371 -21.25 17.61 12.40
N LEU A 372 -21.60 17.77 11.12
CA LEU A 372 -22.14 16.68 10.31
C LEU A 372 -21.09 15.59 10.15
N MET A 373 -21.49 14.35 10.42
CA MET A 373 -20.67 13.19 10.09
C MET A 373 -21.01 12.76 8.67
N LEU A 374 -20.04 12.84 7.76
CA LEU A 374 -20.11 12.25 6.42
C LEU A 374 -19.29 10.97 6.40
N THR A 375 -19.93 9.85 6.16
CA THR A 375 -19.28 8.54 6.06
C THR A 375 -19.24 8.12 4.59
N LEU A 376 -18.05 7.98 4.03
CA LEU A 376 -17.82 7.39 2.71
C LEU A 376 -17.40 5.93 2.89
N LYS A 377 -18.16 5.02 2.27
CA LYS A 377 -17.96 3.57 2.29
C LYS A 377 -17.98 3.01 0.88
N GLU A 378 -17.53 1.79 0.74
CA GLU A 378 -17.75 0.98 -0.46
C GLU A 378 -18.70 -0.15 -0.07
N ASP A 379 -19.84 -0.26 -0.74
CA ASP A 379 -20.77 -1.37 -0.55
C ASP A 379 -20.95 -2.11 -1.89
N ALA A 380 -20.70 -3.41 -1.88
CA ALA A 380 -20.76 -4.28 -3.06
C ALA A 380 -20.02 -3.75 -4.32
N GLY A 381 -18.91 -3.03 -4.14
CA GLY A 381 -18.13 -2.47 -5.25
C GLY A 381 -18.64 -1.13 -5.79
N SER A 382 -19.60 -0.49 -5.10
CA SER A 382 -20.09 0.85 -5.41
C SER A 382 -19.80 1.80 -4.25
N PRO A 383 -19.30 3.03 -4.51
CA PRO A 383 -19.13 4.02 -3.45
C PRO A 383 -20.50 4.40 -2.89
N THR A 384 -20.68 4.21 -1.60
CA THR A 384 -21.85 4.65 -0.85
C THR A 384 -21.45 5.76 0.11
N TYR A 385 -22.40 6.63 0.39
CA TYR A 385 -22.20 7.77 1.27
C TYR A 385 -23.41 7.89 2.19
N ALA A 386 -23.13 8.15 3.46
CA ALA A 386 -24.15 8.32 4.49
C ALA A 386 -23.81 9.57 5.30
N THR A 387 -24.85 10.27 5.74
CA THR A 387 -24.68 11.44 6.60
C THR A 387 -25.45 11.22 7.89
N SER A 388 -24.87 11.69 9.00
CA SER A 388 -25.53 11.66 10.30
C SER A 388 -25.29 12.92 11.12
N TRP A 389 -26.34 13.31 11.85
CA TRP A 389 -26.33 14.31 12.91
C TRP A 389 -26.97 13.72 14.15
N GLU A 390 -26.43 14.07 15.31
CA GLU A 390 -27.05 13.81 16.60
C GLU A 390 -26.99 15.08 17.43
N TRP A 391 -28.10 15.51 18.03
CA TRP A 391 -28.11 16.61 18.99
C TRP A 391 -29.18 16.39 20.05
N ASP A 392 -28.99 17.00 21.22
CA ASP A 392 -29.85 16.80 22.38
C ASP A 392 -30.32 18.11 23.00
N TYR A 393 -31.48 18.05 23.67
CA TYR A 393 -31.95 19.13 24.55
C TYR A 393 -32.79 18.58 25.71
N ALA A 394 -32.85 19.33 26.81
CA ALA A 394 -33.64 18.95 27.98
C ALA A 394 -35.10 19.45 27.88
N CYS A 395 -36.05 18.57 28.17
CA CYS A 395 -37.48 18.88 28.29
C CYS A 395 -37.94 18.64 29.73
N LYS A 396 -38.77 19.54 30.27
CA LYS A 396 -39.41 19.33 31.58
C LYS A 396 -40.79 18.73 31.39
N TRP A 397 -41.17 17.81 32.27
CA TRP A 397 -42.50 17.22 32.29
C TRP A 397 -43.10 17.27 33.71
N VAL A 398 -44.42 17.39 33.77
CA VAL A 398 -45.18 17.32 35.01
C VAL A 398 -46.38 16.42 34.78
N HIS A 399 -46.51 15.38 35.60
CA HIS A 399 -47.68 14.52 35.68
C HIS A 399 -48.48 14.86 36.94
N VAL A 400 -49.76 15.16 36.78
CA VAL A 400 -50.68 15.38 37.89
C VAL A 400 -51.67 14.23 37.93
N SER A 401 -51.57 13.39 38.95
CA SER A 401 -52.52 12.30 39.19
C SER A 401 -53.52 12.69 40.28
N ALA A 402 -54.79 12.39 40.05
CA ALA A 402 -55.87 12.58 41.01
C ALA A 402 -56.18 11.25 41.70
N GLY A 403 -55.91 11.16 43.00
CA GLY A 403 -56.18 9.95 43.79
C GLY A 403 -57.10 10.23 44.99
N PRO A 404 -57.85 9.23 45.47
CA PRO A 404 -58.63 9.37 46.69
C PRO A 404 -57.68 9.67 47.87
N SER A 405 -57.98 10.74 48.61
CA SER A 405 -57.16 11.26 49.70
C SER A 405 -57.18 10.41 50.98
N GLY A 406 -57.92 9.30 51.00
CA GLY A 406 -58.27 8.56 52.22
C GLY A 406 -59.36 9.27 53.06
N ILE A 407 -59.74 10.50 52.73
CA ILE A 407 -60.87 11.23 53.31
C ILE A 407 -62.04 11.13 52.32
N ALA A 408 -63.21 10.71 52.81
CA ALA A 408 -64.41 10.54 51.99
C ALA A 408 -64.74 11.84 51.23
N GLY A 409 -64.69 11.77 49.89
CA GLY A 409 -65.02 12.88 48.99
C GLY A 409 -63.88 13.84 48.65
N ALA A 410 -62.69 13.71 49.23
CA ALA A 410 -61.55 14.56 48.87
C ALA A 410 -60.60 13.86 47.89
N ILE A 411 -60.30 14.52 46.77
CA ILE A 411 -59.29 14.13 45.78
C ILE A 411 -57.99 14.87 46.14
N VAL A 412 -56.89 14.15 46.29
CA VAL A 412 -55.55 14.77 46.42
C VAL A 412 -54.87 14.70 45.07
N GLU A 413 -54.44 15.87 44.58
CA GLU A 413 -53.54 15.98 43.45
C GLU A 413 -52.12 15.61 43.91
N ARG A 414 -51.53 14.58 43.28
CA ARG A 414 -50.11 14.29 43.41
C ARG A 414 -49.42 14.77 42.14
N LYS A 415 -48.44 15.65 42.32
CA LYS A 415 -47.60 16.16 41.23
C LYS A 415 -46.27 15.43 41.25
N THR A 416 -45.93 14.81 40.13
CA THR A 416 -44.63 14.24 39.87
C THR A 416 -44.01 15.00 38.72
N ASN A 417 -42.79 15.49 38.90
CA ASN A 417 -42.11 16.32 37.92
C ASN A 417 -40.78 15.64 37.57
N GLY A 418 -40.30 15.84 36.36
CA GLY A 418 -38.98 15.39 35.98
C GLY A 418 -38.42 16.14 34.76
N THR A 419 -37.19 15.81 34.43
CA THR A 419 -36.51 16.25 33.21
C THR A 419 -36.23 15.03 32.35
N THR A 420 -36.35 15.20 31.03
CA THR A 420 -36.04 14.19 30.04
C THR A 420 -35.16 14.81 28.98
N THR A 421 -34.01 14.20 28.71
CA THR A 421 -33.18 14.57 27.57
C THR A 421 -33.82 13.98 26.31
N VAL A 422 -34.03 14.83 25.31
CA VAL A 422 -34.56 14.45 24.01
C VAL A 422 -33.40 14.48 23.02
N THR A 423 -33.04 13.33 22.48
CA THR A 423 -31.98 13.19 21.47
C THR A 423 -32.62 13.05 20.09
N HIS A 424 -32.20 13.90 19.16
CA HIS A 424 -32.58 13.87 17.76
C HIS A 424 -31.42 13.30 16.96
N THR A 425 -31.65 12.21 16.26
CA THR A 425 -30.65 11.56 15.42
C THR A 425 -31.15 11.44 13.99
N THR A 426 -30.29 11.75 13.03
CA THR A 426 -30.47 11.34 11.63
C THR A 426 -29.41 10.29 11.36
N GLN A 427 -29.81 9.05 11.07
CA GLN A 427 -28.87 8.00 10.63
C GLN A 427 -29.10 7.69 9.16
N ASP A 428 -28.00 7.34 8.49
CA ASP A 428 -27.97 6.83 7.12
C ASP A 428 -28.76 7.68 6.11
N GLN A 429 -28.77 9.00 6.31
CA GLN A 429 -29.40 9.89 5.34
C GLN A 429 -28.49 9.98 4.11
N HIS A 430 -29.01 9.53 2.97
CA HIS A 430 -28.35 9.70 1.69
C HIS A 430 -28.64 11.10 1.13
N PRO A 431 -27.62 11.94 0.87
CA PRO A 431 -27.76 13.16 0.10
C PRO A 431 -28.63 12.97 -1.14
N LYS A 432 -29.65 13.83 -1.28
CA LYS A 432 -30.64 13.74 -2.36
C LYS A 432 -30.04 14.10 -3.72
N VAL A 433 -28.99 14.91 -3.73
CA VAL A 433 -28.28 15.33 -4.93
C VAL A 433 -26.80 15.25 -4.64
N ILE A 434 -26.09 14.49 -5.47
CA ILE A 434 -24.65 14.63 -5.65
C ILE A 434 -24.43 15.00 -7.11
N THR A 435 -23.82 16.15 -7.35
CA THR A 435 -23.41 16.56 -8.69
C THR A 435 -21.97 17.01 -8.63
N LEU A 436 -21.11 16.36 -9.41
CA LEU A 436 -19.80 16.89 -9.74
C LEU A 436 -20.02 18.04 -10.72
N LEU A 437 -19.68 19.24 -10.31
CA LEU A 437 -19.85 20.44 -11.15
C LEU A 437 -18.64 20.62 -12.09
N ASP A 438 -17.45 20.19 -11.66
CA ASP A 438 -16.21 20.05 -12.44
C ASP A 438 -15.24 19.06 -11.74
N ASP A 439 -13.99 18.96 -12.20
CA ASP A 439 -12.95 18.05 -11.68
C ASP A 439 -12.62 18.25 -10.18
N TYR A 440 -13.08 19.34 -9.55
CA TYR A 440 -12.70 19.71 -8.17
C TYR A 440 -13.87 20.17 -7.29
N SER A 441 -15.08 20.32 -7.84
CA SER A 441 -16.23 20.86 -7.10
C SER A 441 -17.37 19.85 -6.98
N LEU A 442 -17.74 19.62 -5.72
CA LEU A 442 -18.81 18.71 -5.32
C LEU A 442 -20.00 19.51 -4.80
N LYS A 443 -21.17 19.30 -5.40
CA LYS A 443 -22.44 19.77 -4.84
C LYS A 443 -23.15 18.62 -4.14
N MET A 444 -23.36 18.76 -2.84
CA MET A 444 -24.15 17.82 -2.03
C MET A 444 -25.37 18.53 -1.43
N ASP A 445 -26.56 17.96 -1.61
CA ASP A 445 -27.78 18.37 -0.90
C ASP A 445 -28.09 17.40 0.24
N CYS A 446 -27.78 17.84 1.46
CA CYS A 446 -28.09 17.13 2.71
C CYS A 446 -29.33 17.72 3.39
N SER A 447 -30.37 18.09 2.63
CA SER A 447 -31.61 18.65 3.20
C SER A 447 -32.36 17.65 4.08
N VAL A 448 -32.32 17.90 5.39
CA VAL A 448 -33.07 17.15 6.41
C VAL A 448 -34.38 17.87 6.69
N SER A 449 -35.50 17.14 6.69
CA SER A 449 -36.82 17.64 7.08
C SER A 449 -37.24 17.09 8.44
N LYS A 450 -38.34 17.58 9.00
CA LYS A 450 -38.86 17.14 10.32
C LYS A 450 -39.03 15.62 10.42
N ASN A 451 -39.40 14.94 9.33
CA ASN A 451 -39.67 13.50 9.33
C ASN A 451 -38.41 12.64 9.16
N ASN A 452 -37.23 13.26 9.02
CA ASN A 452 -35.96 12.55 8.87
C ASN A 452 -35.23 12.31 10.20
N TRP A 453 -35.78 12.82 11.32
CA TRP A 453 -35.19 12.68 12.64
C TRP A 453 -35.88 11.57 13.42
N ASP A 454 -35.08 10.61 13.89
CA ASP A 454 -35.46 9.72 14.97
C ASP A 454 -35.29 10.45 16.29
N VAL A 455 -36.25 10.26 17.20
CA VAL A 455 -36.30 10.98 18.47
C VAL A 455 -36.31 9.98 19.62
N GLU A 456 -35.29 10.03 20.46
CA GLU A 456 -35.17 9.23 21.67
C GLU A 456 -35.41 10.10 22.91
N TYR A 457 -36.13 9.55 23.90
CA TYR A 457 -36.41 10.21 25.18
C TYR A 457 -35.71 9.46 26.31
N LYS A 458 -34.78 10.13 26.99
CA LYS A 458 -34.03 9.61 28.14
C LYS A 458 -34.39 10.36 29.42
N PRO A 459 -35.33 9.85 30.24
CA PRO A 459 -35.72 10.49 31.49
C PRO A 459 -34.64 10.38 32.56
N GLU A 460 -34.47 11.41 33.39
CA GLU A 460 -33.57 11.37 34.55
C GLU A 460 -34.04 10.38 35.62
N ASP A 461 -35.36 10.25 35.81
CA ASP A 461 -35.99 9.23 36.65
C ASP A 461 -36.88 8.33 35.79
N ARG A 462 -36.34 7.17 35.41
CA ARG A 462 -37.04 6.17 34.61
C ARG A 462 -38.28 5.61 35.31
N THR A 463 -38.27 5.49 36.64
CA THR A 463 -39.40 4.90 37.38
C THR A 463 -40.59 5.86 37.43
N ALA A 464 -40.30 7.16 37.58
CA ALA A 464 -41.31 8.21 37.51
C ALA A 464 -41.82 8.41 36.07
N TRP A 465 -40.95 8.25 35.08
CA TRP A 465 -41.29 8.33 33.66
C TRP A 465 -42.07 7.14 33.13
N GLU A 466 -41.86 5.91 33.60
CA GLU A 466 -42.66 4.74 33.18
C GLU A 466 -44.09 4.75 33.75
N ARG A 467 -44.36 5.62 34.73
CA ARG A 467 -45.71 5.89 35.26
C ARG A 467 -46.43 7.01 34.51
N PHE A 468 -45.72 7.65 33.59
CA PHE A 468 -46.13 8.65 32.62
C PHE A 468 -46.18 7.98 31.24
#